data_AF-A0A7X6TDR5-F1
#
_entry.id   AF-A0A7X6TDR5-F1
#
_cell.length_a   1.000
_cell.length_b   1.000
_cell.length_c   1.000
_cell.angle_alpha   90.00
_cell.angle_beta   90.00
_cell.angle_gamma   90.00
#
_symmetry.space_group_name_H-M   'P 1'
#
loop_
_entity.id
_entity.type
_entity.pdbx_description
1 polymer ?
#
loop_
_entity_poly.entity_id
_entity_poly.type
_entity_poly.pdbx_seq_one_letter_code
_entity_poly.pdbx_strand_id
1 'polypeptide(L)'
;DMGARPTGLLYINSIKIYGMIEEGQVPVFDGLVAGWDFKFRPKPSGTVDLEELVTDEDGVWETEYYSLYASDLGVVRARLSYMGPAEGMQLGHDCGQQAIMLNPAGKNSQQDYLDATKHESYYQIELSTLAFQELCLNFDFNFRESADSLVVVYSTDNALSWTKAGAYPALMDYSEMSSVKLELPELTNKAKVMIRLLPSAGDYNENGQFLLANLAINGFEYRAYKPEALNIAYINTAENRIRIGQRAVNTKDSTDTELLPALMDRYNLSIFYPDLYTELVDSVGVNALFKDYDVVVLSDFPEDQAQISLLARYLLGNKPLLNLKAHNYGFGQGWNWSVTQDASQANEISKTLKINQAFRYHPLFSGLSPDTNNCITLFDSLVGTEAGIQALLTESYVGPESQMIASPLEFPGLTSIQEINSQPEAKYLLIGLSSEQYQYLSQDALQLVFNAVDYLGTKTFFALPDFEMTAQGAIVSTLNELKAALSYDYGAMQLEEVVIELLDNKDEEAVYLLSNKGLIFPQTFKDLYLKAADGQQPKLVGSFSSTNGMKVRKFRVDGLGFVVLDSTRTEYDAV
;
A
#
# COMPACT_ATOMS: atom_id res chain seq x y z
N ASP A 1 1.57 -12.09 30.87
CA ASP A 1 2.94 -11.72 30.50
C ASP A 1 3.13 -11.83 29.00
N MET A 2 3.72 -10.78 28.43
CA MET A 2 3.99 -10.62 27.00
C MET A 2 5.05 -11.61 26.54
N GLY A 3 4.79 -12.36 25.47
CA GLY A 3 5.76 -13.26 24.88
C GLY A 3 5.53 -13.42 23.37
N ALA A 4 6.41 -12.77 22.60
CA ALA A 4 6.62 -12.86 21.14
C ALA A 4 5.39 -12.63 20.23
N ARG A 5 5.35 -11.47 19.57
CA ARG A 5 4.57 -11.28 18.34
C ARG A 5 5.24 -12.13 17.24
N PRO A 6 4.50 -12.96 16.48
CA PRO A 6 5.07 -13.61 15.32
C PRO A 6 5.25 -12.55 14.22
N THR A 7 6.49 -12.14 13.98
CA THR A 7 6.87 -11.39 12.78
C THR A 7 7.14 -12.41 11.67
N GLY A 8 6.18 -12.64 10.78
CA GLY A 8 6.41 -13.51 9.62
C GLY A 8 5.16 -13.89 8.82
N LEU A 9 5.35 -13.90 7.50
CA LEU A 9 4.75 -14.81 6.51
C LEU A 9 3.80 -15.91 7.05
N LEU A 10 2.48 -15.90 6.78
CA LEU A 10 1.71 -17.16 6.80
C LEU A 10 2.10 -17.98 5.57
N TYR A 11 3.11 -18.83 5.71
CA TYR A 11 3.37 -19.90 4.76
C TYR A 11 2.94 -21.22 5.37
N ILE A 12 1.88 -21.82 4.84
CA ILE A 12 1.77 -23.28 4.89
C ILE A 12 2.47 -23.80 3.63
N ASN A 13 3.80 -23.70 3.59
CA ASN A 13 4.60 -24.14 2.43
C ASN A 13 4.91 -25.64 2.42
N SER A 14 4.52 -26.40 3.45
CA SER A 14 4.53 -27.87 3.43
C SER A 14 3.82 -28.45 4.65
N ILE A 15 3.20 -29.63 4.49
CA ILE A 15 2.56 -30.39 5.57
C ILE A 15 3.55 -31.46 6.03
N LYS A 16 4.09 -31.33 7.24
CA LYS A 16 4.94 -32.36 7.89
C LYS A 16 4.15 -33.18 8.90
N ILE A 17 4.20 -34.51 8.82
CA ILE A 17 3.52 -35.40 9.77
C ILE A 17 4.51 -35.84 10.86
N TYR A 18 4.16 -35.65 12.13
CA TYR A 18 4.87 -36.25 13.26
C TYR A 18 4.05 -37.40 13.87
N GLY A 19 4.76 -38.39 14.42
CA GLY A 19 4.19 -39.58 15.06
C GLY A 19 3.47 -39.30 16.38
N MET A 20 2.93 -40.37 17.00
CA MET A 20 1.99 -40.31 18.14
C MET A 20 2.44 -39.38 19.28
N ILE A 21 1.50 -38.56 19.75
CA ILE A 21 1.59 -37.76 20.99
C ILE A 21 0.75 -38.49 22.05
N GLU A 22 1.35 -38.79 23.20
CA GLU A 22 0.63 -39.40 24.34
C GLU A 22 -0.37 -38.41 24.97
N GLU A 23 -1.45 -38.96 25.54
CA GLU A 23 -2.51 -38.18 26.19
C GLU A 23 -1.94 -37.31 27.32
N GLY A 24 -2.01 -35.98 27.17
CA GLY A 24 -1.58 -34.99 28.16
C GLY A 24 -0.34 -34.15 27.81
N GLN A 25 0.29 -34.35 26.65
CA GLN A 25 1.38 -33.47 26.21
C GLN A 25 0.87 -32.25 25.41
N VAL A 26 1.42 -31.07 25.74
CA VAL A 26 1.24 -29.82 24.97
C VAL A 26 2.55 -29.56 24.21
N PRO A 27 2.56 -29.62 22.87
CA PRO A 27 3.77 -29.36 22.09
C PRO A 27 4.12 -27.86 22.11
N VAL A 28 5.42 -27.55 22.21
CA VAL A 28 5.98 -26.22 21.97
C VAL A 28 6.88 -26.35 20.76
N PHE A 29 6.65 -25.58 19.70
CA PHE A 29 7.49 -25.62 18.50
C PHE A 29 7.87 -24.25 17.96
N ASP A 30 9.07 -24.24 17.38
CA ASP A 30 9.92 -23.13 16.94
C ASP A 30 10.21 -23.36 15.45
N GLY A 31 10.14 -22.31 14.63
CA GLY A 31 9.76 -22.40 13.22
C GLY A 31 10.69 -23.11 12.22
N LEU A 32 10.16 -23.13 10.98
CA LEU A 32 10.73 -23.53 9.67
C LEU A 32 10.60 -25.02 9.28
N VAL A 33 9.81 -25.33 8.23
CA VAL A 33 9.82 -26.66 7.58
C VAL A 33 9.56 -26.61 6.07
N ALA A 34 10.43 -27.33 5.35
CA ALA A 34 10.30 -27.81 3.98
C ALA A 34 9.94 -29.31 3.97
N GLY A 35 9.21 -29.74 2.93
CA GLY A 35 9.04 -31.15 2.56
C GLY A 35 7.94 -31.90 3.32
N TRP A 36 7.16 -32.66 2.58
CA TRP A 36 6.15 -33.56 3.11
C TRP A 36 6.81 -34.82 3.66
N ASP A 37 6.49 -35.23 4.88
CA ASP A 37 7.05 -36.43 5.52
C ASP A 37 5.88 -37.33 5.96
N PHE A 38 5.83 -38.58 5.51
CA PHE A 38 4.69 -39.51 5.69
C PHE A 38 5.12 -40.88 6.23
N LYS A 39 4.10 -41.64 6.67
CA LYS A 39 4.11 -42.80 7.60
C LYS A 39 4.80 -44.11 7.13
N PHE A 40 5.65 -44.09 6.10
CA PHE A 40 6.59 -45.18 5.84
C PHE A 40 7.95 -44.79 6.43
N ARG A 41 8.38 -45.45 7.52
CA ARG A 41 9.80 -45.39 7.88
C ARG A 41 10.53 -46.47 7.10
N PRO A 42 11.64 -46.16 6.41
CA PRO A 42 12.59 -47.18 5.99
C PRO A 42 12.92 -48.07 7.19
N LYS A 43 13.27 -49.33 6.95
CA LYS A 43 13.91 -50.15 7.99
C LYS A 43 15.04 -49.32 8.64
N PRO A 44 15.36 -49.51 9.93
CA PRO A 44 16.36 -48.71 10.67
C PRO A 44 17.76 -48.60 10.03
N SER A 45 18.02 -49.31 8.93
CA SER A 45 19.24 -49.26 8.15
C SER A 45 18.95 -48.83 6.70
N GLY A 46 19.02 -47.52 6.42
CA GLY A 46 19.22 -47.00 5.06
C GLY A 46 18.08 -46.15 4.51
N THR A 47 18.45 -44.96 4.04
CA THR A 47 17.68 -44.04 3.20
C THR A 47 16.97 -44.75 2.06
N VAL A 48 15.69 -44.43 1.83
CA VAL A 48 14.95 -44.81 0.62
C VAL A 48 15.09 -43.66 -0.38
N ASP A 49 15.54 -43.99 -1.58
CA ASP A 49 15.60 -43.07 -2.72
C ASP A 49 14.19 -42.93 -3.31
N LEU A 50 13.68 -41.70 -3.39
CA LEU A 50 12.30 -41.39 -3.80
C LEU A 50 12.14 -41.26 -5.32
N GLU A 51 13.19 -41.56 -6.10
CA GLU A 51 13.16 -41.55 -7.55
C GLU A 51 12.65 -42.87 -8.17
N GLU A 52 12.43 -43.93 -7.38
CA GLU A 52 11.89 -45.22 -7.84
C GLU A 52 10.58 -45.63 -7.16
N LEU A 53 9.83 -46.52 -7.82
CA LEU A 53 8.51 -47.00 -7.41
C LEU A 53 8.63 -47.95 -6.20
N VAL A 54 8.02 -47.61 -5.06
CA VAL A 54 8.01 -48.44 -3.83
C VAL A 54 7.02 -49.59 -3.99
N THR A 55 7.39 -50.81 -3.59
CA THR A 55 6.55 -52.02 -3.74
C THR A 55 6.02 -52.55 -2.40
N ASP A 56 4.98 -53.39 -2.44
CA ASP A 56 4.29 -53.95 -1.26
C ASP A 56 5.20 -54.77 -0.33
N GLU A 57 6.39 -55.20 -0.77
CA GLU A 57 7.34 -55.98 0.03
C GLU A 57 8.19 -55.12 0.99
N ASP A 58 8.13 -53.79 0.87
CA ASP A 58 9.04 -52.86 1.55
C ASP A 58 8.50 -52.27 2.89
N GLY A 59 7.27 -52.62 3.33
CA GLY A 59 6.68 -52.09 4.57
C GLY A 59 5.61 -52.98 5.26
N VAL A 60 5.32 -52.73 6.55
CA VAL A 60 4.25 -53.42 7.33
C VAL A 60 3.20 -52.39 7.78
N TRP A 61 1.91 -52.71 7.58
CA TRP A 61 0.77 -51.85 7.88
C TRP A 61 0.36 -51.88 9.37
N GLU A 62 0.06 -50.72 9.98
CA GLU A 62 -0.60 -50.64 11.29
C GLU A 62 -2.11 -50.43 11.16
N THR A 63 -2.88 -51.06 12.05
CA THR A 63 -4.32 -51.36 11.91
C THR A 63 -5.30 -50.37 12.51
N GLU A 64 -4.89 -49.19 13.00
CA GLU A 64 -5.83 -48.24 13.62
C GLU A 64 -5.78 -46.81 13.03
N TYR A 65 -6.98 -46.30 12.76
CA TYR A 65 -7.33 -45.18 11.89
C TYR A 65 -7.35 -43.86 12.64
N TYR A 66 -6.68 -42.81 12.11
CA TYR A 66 -7.01 -41.37 12.10
C TYR A 66 -5.73 -40.62 11.69
N SER A 67 -5.68 -40.02 10.50
CA SER A 67 -4.56 -39.15 10.11
C SER A 67 -4.86 -37.72 10.55
N LEU A 68 -4.21 -37.27 11.62
CA LEU A 68 -4.30 -35.92 12.17
C LEU A 68 -2.99 -35.19 11.85
N TYR A 69 -3.06 -34.04 11.17
CA TYR A 69 -1.93 -33.10 11.06
C TYR A 69 -2.20 -31.89 11.94
N ALA A 70 -1.18 -31.38 12.62
CA ALA A 70 -1.22 -30.10 13.32
C ALA A 70 0.09 -29.34 13.05
N SER A 71 -0.01 -28.08 12.63
CA SER A 71 1.04 -27.08 12.72
C SER A 71 0.61 -25.94 13.64
N ASP A 72 1.53 -25.04 13.93
CA ASP A 72 1.30 -23.83 14.73
C ASP A 72 0.22 -22.90 14.11
N LEU A 73 -0.14 -23.14 12.83
CA LEU A 73 -1.10 -22.36 12.07
C LEU A 73 -2.47 -23.05 11.92
N GLY A 74 -2.55 -24.38 12.06
CA GLY A 74 -3.79 -25.12 11.85
C GLY A 74 -3.67 -26.65 11.88
N VAL A 75 -4.82 -27.32 11.83
CA VAL A 75 -4.98 -28.78 11.84
C VAL A 75 -5.65 -29.24 10.54
N VAL A 76 -5.10 -30.22 9.85
CA VAL A 76 -5.70 -30.81 8.64
C VAL A 76 -6.23 -32.20 8.97
N ARG A 77 -7.46 -32.51 8.54
CA ARG A 77 -8.23 -33.71 8.87
C ARG A 77 -8.95 -34.23 7.64
N ALA A 78 -9.11 -35.54 7.50
CA ALA A 78 -9.98 -36.13 6.48
C ALA A 78 -11.05 -37.01 7.13
N ARG A 79 -12.26 -37.00 6.57
CA ARG A 79 -13.33 -37.94 6.89
C ARG A 79 -13.78 -38.59 5.60
N LEU A 80 -13.82 -39.92 5.57
CA LEU A 80 -14.23 -40.69 4.40
C LEU A 80 -15.53 -41.45 4.74
N SER A 81 -16.44 -41.53 3.78
CA SER A 81 -17.74 -42.21 3.93
C SER A 81 -17.62 -43.74 3.96
N TYR A 82 -16.46 -44.27 3.57
CA TYR A 82 -16.17 -45.70 3.45
C TYR A 82 -15.05 -46.14 4.42
N MET A 83 -15.00 -47.44 4.77
CA MET A 83 -14.15 -48.01 5.83
C MET A 83 -12.64 -47.83 5.59
N GLY A 84 -12.12 -46.63 5.80
CA GLY A 84 -10.71 -46.28 5.58
C GLY A 84 -10.24 -46.53 4.14
N PRO A 85 -9.06 -46.02 3.76
CA PRO A 85 -8.46 -46.41 2.51
C PRO A 85 -8.02 -47.88 2.62
N ALA A 86 -8.70 -48.82 1.96
CA ALA A 86 -8.30 -50.24 1.91
C ALA A 86 -6.87 -50.42 1.38
N GLU A 87 -6.35 -49.44 0.63
CA GLU A 87 -5.00 -49.38 0.07
C GLU A 87 -4.14 -48.22 0.64
N GLY A 88 -4.60 -47.56 1.71
CA GLY A 88 -3.88 -46.45 2.35
C GLY A 88 -3.96 -45.09 1.61
N MET A 89 -3.42 -44.07 2.26
CA MET A 89 -3.08 -42.80 1.61
C MET A 89 -1.72 -43.00 0.93
N GLN A 90 -1.67 -42.87 -0.39
CA GLN A 90 -0.47 -43.11 -1.18
C GLN A 90 0.16 -41.78 -1.58
N LEU A 91 1.49 -41.77 -1.59
CA LEU A 91 2.31 -40.65 -2.04
C LEU A 91 3.01 -41.12 -3.30
N GLY A 92 2.74 -40.45 -4.41
CA GLY A 92 3.26 -40.87 -5.71
C GLY A 92 3.61 -39.68 -6.56
N HIS A 93 4.49 -39.93 -7.53
CA HIS A 93 4.64 -39.07 -8.69
C HIS A 93 3.52 -39.45 -9.67
N ASP A 94 2.33 -38.93 -9.41
CA ASP A 94 1.13 -39.22 -10.20
C ASP A 94 0.72 -37.97 -10.97
N CYS A 95 0.22 -38.13 -12.19
CA CYS A 95 -0.07 -37.01 -13.09
C CYS A 95 1.13 -36.06 -13.34
N GLY A 96 2.37 -36.55 -13.21
CA GLY A 96 3.59 -35.75 -13.38
C GLY A 96 3.89 -34.75 -12.25
N GLN A 97 3.21 -34.86 -11.10
CA GLN A 97 3.43 -34.05 -9.91
C GLN A 97 3.49 -34.90 -8.64
N GLN A 98 4.06 -34.37 -7.55
CA GLN A 98 3.94 -35.01 -6.24
C GLN A 98 2.53 -34.78 -5.68
N ALA A 99 1.74 -35.85 -5.58
CA ALA A 99 0.35 -35.78 -5.14
C ALA A 99 0.05 -36.77 -4.00
N ILE A 100 -0.91 -36.39 -3.16
CA ILE A 100 -1.55 -37.29 -2.21
C ILE A 100 -2.71 -37.97 -2.94
N MET A 101 -2.72 -39.29 -2.92
CA MET A 101 -3.85 -40.08 -3.40
C MET A 101 -4.59 -40.72 -2.22
N LEU A 102 -5.91 -40.56 -2.19
CA LEU A 102 -6.81 -41.28 -1.28
C LEU A 102 -7.58 -42.35 -2.06
N ASN A 103 -7.44 -43.62 -1.65
CA ASN A 103 -8.15 -44.74 -2.27
C ASN A 103 -8.67 -45.76 -1.22
N PRO A 104 -10.00 -45.96 -1.10
CA PRO A 104 -11.07 -45.19 -1.72
C PRO A 104 -11.21 -43.77 -1.16
N ALA A 105 -11.58 -42.83 -2.03
CA ALA A 105 -11.86 -41.44 -1.69
C ALA A 105 -13.27 -41.21 -1.12
N GLY A 106 -14.19 -42.15 -1.32
CA GLY A 106 -15.60 -41.97 -0.99
C GLY A 106 -16.26 -40.88 -1.84
N LYS A 107 -17.53 -40.59 -1.54
CA LYS A 107 -18.28 -39.48 -2.12
C LYS A 107 -19.30 -38.92 -1.13
N ASN A 108 -19.93 -37.79 -1.46
CA ASN A 108 -21.13 -37.32 -0.75
C ASN A 108 -22.38 -37.78 -1.49
N SER A 109 -23.37 -38.32 -0.80
CA SER A 109 -24.63 -38.75 -1.41
C SER A 109 -25.63 -37.61 -1.64
N GLN A 110 -25.42 -36.44 -1.01
CA GLN A 110 -26.32 -35.29 -1.05
C GLN A 110 -25.64 -34.04 -1.59
N GLN A 111 -26.43 -33.18 -2.26
CA GLN A 111 -25.98 -31.89 -2.80
C GLN A 111 -26.11 -30.73 -1.81
N ASP A 112 -26.59 -30.98 -0.59
CA ASP A 112 -26.72 -29.97 0.46
C ASP A 112 -25.40 -29.79 1.22
N TYR A 113 -24.46 -29.09 0.59
CA TYR A 113 -23.11 -28.83 1.12
C TYR A 113 -23.05 -27.75 2.21
N LEU A 114 -24.19 -27.18 2.62
CA LEU A 114 -24.25 -26.21 3.71
C LEU A 114 -24.70 -26.86 5.03
N ASP A 115 -25.31 -28.05 4.97
CA ASP A 115 -25.60 -28.88 6.14
C ASP A 115 -24.45 -29.85 6.42
N ALA A 116 -23.61 -29.50 7.41
CA ALA A 116 -22.48 -30.31 7.82
C ALA A 116 -22.81 -31.74 8.25
N THR A 117 -24.07 -32.04 8.63
CA THR A 117 -24.50 -33.39 8.97
C THR A 117 -24.59 -34.30 7.74
N LYS A 118 -24.59 -33.72 6.53
CA LYS A 118 -24.61 -34.42 5.24
C LYS A 118 -23.24 -34.59 4.60
N HIS A 119 -22.19 -34.08 5.25
CA HIS A 119 -20.82 -34.19 4.74
C HIS A 119 -20.26 -35.57 5.11
N GLU A 120 -20.49 -36.54 4.22
CA GLU A 120 -20.11 -37.94 4.36
C GLU A 120 -18.62 -38.15 4.05
N SER A 121 -18.11 -37.48 3.00
CA SER A 121 -16.70 -37.51 2.59
C SER A 121 -16.15 -36.10 2.43
N TYR A 122 -15.05 -35.77 3.11
CA TYR A 122 -14.38 -34.48 2.98
C TYR A 122 -12.91 -34.51 3.39
N TYR A 123 -12.16 -33.58 2.83
CA TYR A 123 -10.88 -33.12 3.35
C TYR A 123 -11.09 -31.77 4.04
N GLN A 124 -10.71 -31.64 5.31
CA GLN A 124 -10.93 -30.46 6.14
C GLN A 124 -9.61 -29.84 6.57
N ILE A 125 -9.52 -28.52 6.44
CA ILE A 125 -8.43 -27.70 6.92
C ILE A 125 -9.01 -26.80 8.01
N GLU A 126 -8.55 -26.95 9.25
CA GLU A 126 -8.86 -26.05 10.36
C GLU A 126 -7.65 -25.15 10.59
N LEU A 127 -7.84 -23.85 10.73
CA LEU A 127 -6.73 -22.92 10.99
C LEU A 127 -7.21 -21.71 11.79
N SER A 128 -6.27 -21.02 12.43
CA SER A 128 -6.50 -19.65 12.89
C SER A 128 -5.97 -18.70 11.82
N THR A 129 -6.77 -17.71 11.45
CA THR A 129 -6.35 -16.62 10.56
C THR A 129 -6.22 -15.32 11.32
N LEU A 130 -6.16 -15.35 12.67
CA LEU A 130 -5.85 -14.17 13.48
C LEU A 130 -4.55 -13.53 13.02
N ALA A 131 -4.55 -12.22 12.97
CA ALA A 131 -3.44 -11.44 12.44
C ALA A 131 -3.16 -11.70 10.95
N PHE A 132 -4.09 -12.27 10.18
CA PHE A 132 -3.97 -12.41 8.72
C PHE A 132 -5.18 -11.88 7.93
N GLN A 133 -4.96 -11.41 6.70
CA GLN A 133 -5.95 -10.90 5.73
C GLN A 133 -5.65 -11.33 4.30
N GLU A 134 -6.62 -11.13 3.38
CA GLU A 134 -6.50 -11.47 1.95
C GLU A 134 -6.07 -12.94 1.74
N LEU A 135 -6.82 -13.84 2.36
CA LEU A 135 -6.52 -15.26 2.39
C LEU A 135 -6.79 -15.88 1.02
N CYS A 136 -5.80 -16.56 0.44
CA CYS A 136 -5.88 -17.23 -0.84
C CYS A 136 -5.60 -18.73 -0.67
N LEU A 137 -6.58 -19.58 -1.00
CA LEU A 137 -6.45 -21.03 -1.03
C LEU A 137 -6.09 -21.48 -2.46
N ASN A 138 -4.97 -22.18 -2.59
CA ASN A 138 -4.50 -22.76 -3.83
C ASN A 138 -4.37 -24.28 -3.67
N PHE A 139 -4.77 -25.05 -4.68
CA PHE A 139 -4.51 -26.49 -4.73
C PHE A 139 -4.79 -27.02 -6.14
N ASP A 140 -4.19 -28.16 -6.44
CA ASP A 140 -4.48 -28.96 -7.62
C ASP A 140 -5.19 -30.23 -7.19
N PHE A 141 -6.17 -30.69 -7.98
CA PHE A 141 -6.86 -31.93 -7.67
C PHE A 141 -7.29 -32.72 -8.90
N ASN A 142 -7.55 -34.01 -8.72
CA ASN A 142 -8.32 -34.79 -9.68
C ASN A 142 -9.11 -35.90 -8.97
N PHE A 143 -10.13 -36.43 -9.65
CA PHE A 143 -10.89 -37.60 -9.24
C PHE A 143 -10.75 -38.70 -10.29
N ARG A 144 -10.48 -39.93 -9.85
CA ARG A 144 -10.54 -41.12 -10.71
C ARG A 144 -11.74 -41.93 -10.30
N GLU A 145 -12.83 -41.76 -11.03
CA GLU A 145 -14.07 -42.52 -10.85
C GLU A 145 -14.70 -42.39 -9.45
N SER A 146 -14.50 -41.27 -8.74
CA SER A 146 -15.08 -40.99 -7.42
C SER A 146 -16.12 -39.86 -7.41
N ALA A 147 -15.87 -38.77 -8.15
CA ALA A 147 -16.80 -37.63 -8.25
C ALA A 147 -16.53 -36.77 -9.51
N ASP A 148 -17.54 -36.04 -9.98
CA ASP A 148 -17.46 -35.14 -11.15
C ASP A 148 -16.80 -33.79 -10.83
N SER A 149 -16.87 -33.36 -9.57
CA SER A 149 -16.42 -32.04 -9.13
C SER A 149 -16.08 -32.02 -7.64
N LEU A 150 -15.24 -31.06 -7.24
CA LEU A 150 -14.88 -30.78 -5.86
C LEU A 150 -15.57 -29.49 -5.40
N VAL A 151 -16.37 -29.59 -4.34
CA VAL A 151 -17.06 -28.46 -3.73
C VAL A 151 -16.24 -27.94 -2.56
N VAL A 152 -15.97 -26.64 -2.53
CA VAL A 152 -15.25 -25.99 -1.43
C VAL A 152 -16.23 -25.19 -0.60
N VAL A 153 -16.26 -25.47 0.70
CA VAL A 153 -17.06 -24.75 1.69
C VAL A 153 -16.21 -24.34 2.88
N TYR A 154 -16.61 -23.29 3.60
CA TYR A 154 -15.91 -22.86 4.79
C TYR A 154 -16.86 -22.46 5.92
N SER A 155 -16.33 -22.41 7.14
CA SER A 155 -16.99 -21.94 8.36
C SER A 155 -16.02 -21.07 9.16
N THR A 156 -16.54 -19.99 9.74
CA THR A 156 -15.79 -19.09 10.65
C THR A 156 -16.38 -19.05 12.06
N ASP A 157 -17.39 -19.89 12.31
CA ASP A 157 -18.21 -19.91 13.53
C ASP A 157 -18.22 -21.28 14.20
N ASN A 158 -17.11 -22.01 14.07
CA ASN A 158 -16.91 -23.33 14.66
C ASN A 158 -17.90 -24.39 14.12
N ALA A 159 -18.11 -24.40 12.81
CA ALA A 159 -18.99 -25.31 12.06
C ALA A 159 -20.50 -25.18 12.37
N LEU A 160 -20.94 -24.05 12.95
CA LEU A 160 -22.37 -23.78 13.16
C LEU A 160 -23.07 -23.44 11.83
N SER A 161 -22.37 -22.72 10.95
CA SER A 161 -22.82 -22.44 9.59
C SER A 161 -21.68 -22.63 8.60
N TRP A 162 -22.07 -22.94 7.35
CA TRP A 162 -21.15 -23.17 6.24
C TRP A 162 -21.53 -22.27 5.06
N THR A 163 -20.52 -21.77 4.38
CA THR A 163 -20.65 -20.96 3.17
C THR A 163 -19.93 -21.67 2.02
N LYS A 164 -20.55 -21.71 0.84
CA LYS A 164 -19.93 -22.27 -0.36
C LYS A 164 -18.98 -21.25 -1.00
N ALA A 165 -17.70 -21.59 -1.10
CA ALA A 165 -16.70 -20.81 -1.81
C ALA A 165 -16.70 -21.11 -3.32
N GLY A 166 -16.98 -22.37 -3.72
CA GLY A 166 -17.00 -22.74 -5.13
C GLY A 166 -17.29 -24.21 -5.38
N ALA A 167 -17.43 -24.58 -6.65
CA ALA A 167 -17.48 -25.96 -7.10
C ALA A 167 -16.69 -26.08 -8.41
N TYR A 168 -15.74 -27.01 -8.45
CA TYR A 168 -14.73 -27.10 -9.50
C TYR A 168 -14.80 -28.46 -10.19
N PRO A 169 -14.95 -28.53 -11.51
CA PRO A 169 -15.01 -29.80 -12.22
C PRO A 169 -13.65 -30.52 -12.17
N ALA A 170 -13.68 -31.84 -12.04
CA ALA A 170 -12.52 -32.68 -12.28
C ALA A 170 -12.26 -32.82 -13.78
N LEU A 171 -11.00 -33.03 -14.17
CA LEU A 171 -10.65 -33.30 -15.56
C LEU A 171 -10.98 -34.76 -15.90
N MET A 172 -11.44 -34.98 -17.13
CA MET A 172 -11.68 -36.34 -17.63
C MET A 172 -10.39 -37.12 -17.85
N ASP A 173 -9.27 -36.43 -18.08
CA ASP A 173 -7.95 -37.06 -18.22
C ASP A 173 -7.38 -37.36 -16.83
N TYR A 174 -7.20 -38.65 -16.54
CA TYR A 174 -6.68 -39.15 -15.27
C TYR A 174 -5.17 -38.92 -15.09
N SER A 175 -4.49 -38.37 -16.09
CA SER A 175 -3.08 -37.97 -16.05
C SER A 175 -2.84 -36.48 -15.83
N GLU A 176 -3.91 -35.68 -15.74
CA GLU A 176 -3.84 -34.23 -15.48
C GLU A 176 -4.51 -33.88 -14.14
N MET A 177 -4.40 -32.62 -13.69
CA MET A 177 -5.07 -32.11 -12.48
C MET A 177 -5.71 -30.75 -12.74
N SER A 178 -6.89 -30.53 -12.16
CA SER A 178 -7.55 -29.22 -12.12
C SER A 178 -6.87 -28.31 -11.09
N SER A 179 -6.44 -27.12 -11.51
CA SER A 179 -5.91 -26.10 -10.60
C SER A 179 -7.00 -25.16 -10.08
N VAL A 180 -7.00 -24.93 -8.77
CA VAL A 180 -7.95 -24.04 -8.09
C VAL A 180 -7.20 -22.96 -7.33
N LYS A 181 -7.61 -21.70 -7.55
CA LYS A 181 -7.19 -20.53 -6.79
C LYS A 181 -8.43 -19.79 -6.29
N LEU A 182 -8.50 -19.57 -4.97
CA LEU A 182 -9.67 -19.07 -4.27
C LEU A 182 -9.30 -17.93 -3.33
N GLU A 183 -9.75 -16.72 -3.62
CA GLU A 183 -9.70 -15.59 -2.69
C GLU A 183 -10.85 -15.71 -1.67
N LEU A 184 -10.51 -15.62 -0.38
CA LEU A 184 -11.41 -15.88 0.75
C LEU A 184 -11.35 -14.73 1.78
N PRO A 185 -11.73 -13.50 1.40
CA PRO A 185 -11.62 -12.33 2.28
C PRO A 185 -12.45 -12.45 3.57
N GLU A 186 -13.52 -13.23 3.58
CA GLU A 186 -14.37 -13.50 4.75
C GLU A 186 -13.64 -14.24 5.87
N LEU A 187 -12.53 -14.91 5.53
CA LEU A 187 -11.68 -15.61 6.47
C LEU A 187 -10.66 -14.69 7.15
N THR A 188 -10.66 -13.39 6.87
CA THR A 188 -9.73 -12.43 7.47
C THR A 188 -9.89 -12.35 8.99
N ASN A 189 -8.77 -12.44 9.71
CA ASN A 189 -8.63 -12.20 11.13
C ASN A 189 -9.63 -12.98 12.01
N LYS A 190 -9.76 -14.29 11.76
CA LYS A 190 -10.68 -15.17 12.50
C LYS A 190 -9.92 -16.08 13.44
N ALA A 191 -10.41 -16.19 14.68
CA ALA A 191 -9.87 -17.09 15.70
C ALA A 191 -9.94 -18.57 15.29
N LYS A 192 -10.92 -18.93 14.45
CA LYS A 192 -11.07 -20.28 13.93
C LYS A 192 -11.75 -20.26 12.57
N VAL A 193 -11.13 -20.94 11.63
CA VAL A 193 -11.60 -21.18 10.28
C VAL A 193 -11.61 -22.68 10.04
N MET A 194 -12.64 -23.17 9.35
CA MET A 194 -12.65 -24.52 8.78
C MET A 194 -12.95 -24.41 7.30
N ILE A 195 -12.18 -25.09 6.46
CA ILE A 195 -12.40 -25.22 5.02
C ILE A 195 -12.60 -26.71 4.75
N ARG A 196 -13.63 -27.10 3.99
CA ARG A 196 -13.82 -28.47 3.51
C ARG A 196 -13.78 -28.52 1.99
N LEU A 197 -13.02 -29.49 1.48
CA LEU A 197 -13.02 -29.96 0.12
C LEU A 197 -13.89 -31.23 0.06
N LEU A 198 -15.03 -31.14 -0.62
CA LEU A 198 -16.08 -32.16 -0.65
C LEU A 198 -16.19 -32.75 -2.06
N PRO A 199 -15.92 -34.05 -2.27
CA PRO A 199 -16.30 -34.71 -3.51
C PRO A 199 -17.80 -34.56 -3.73
N SER A 200 -18.19 -34.11 -4.92
CA SER A 200 -19.60 -33.88 -5.25
C SER A 200 -20.41 -35.18 -5.28
N ALA A 201 -21.74 -35.01 -5.25
CA ALA A 201 -22.68 -36.09 -5.43
C ALA A 201 -22.80 -36.40 -6.92
N GLY A 202 -22.50 -37.64 -7.30
CA GLY A 202 -22.54 -38.10 -8.69
C GLY A 202 -22.74 -39.62 -8.81
N ASP A 203 -22.73 -40.12 -10.04
CA ASP A 203 -23.03 -41.52 -10.38
C ASP A 203 -21.85 -42.48 -10.16
N TYR A 204 -20.66 -41.92 -9.90
CA TYR A 204 -19.42 -42.66 -9.67
C TYR A 204 -19.44 -43.51 -8.40
N ASN A 205 -18.63 -44.57 -8.38
CA ASN A 205 -18.57 -45.50 -7.26
C ASN A 205 -17.81 -44.87 -6.08
N GLU A 206 -18.15 -45.25 -4.85
CA GLU A 206 -17.43 -44.84 -3.64
C GLU A 206 -15.97 -45.32 -3.61
N ASN A 207 -15.62 -46.28 -4.48
CA ASN A 207 -14.29 -46.87 -4.61
C ASN A 207 -13.28 -46.06 -5.46
N GLY A 208 -13.68 -44.91 -6.01
CA GLY A 208 -12.76 -44.10 -6.82
C GLY A 208 -11.66 -43.43 -5.98
N GLN A 209 -10.76 -42.72 -6.65
CA GLN A 209 -9.60 -42.07 -6.04
C GLN A 209 -9.73 -40.54 -6.02
N PHE A 210 -9.07 -39.89 -5.07
CA PHE A 210 -8.93 -38.43 -4.98
C PHE A 210 -7.44 -38.09 -4.92
N LEU A 211 -7.00 -37.28 -5.87
CA LEU A 211 -5.65 -36.75 -5.92
C LEU A 211 -5.67 -35.29 -5.47
N LEU A 212 -4.74 -34.92 -4.59
CA LEU A 212 -4.56 -33.55 -4.11
C LEU A 212 -3.06 -33.20 -4.13
N ALA A 213 -2.71 -32.12 -4.80
CA ALA A 213 -1.36 -31.58 -4.88
C ALA A 213 -1.37 -30.06 -4.64
N ASN A 214 -0.20 -29.49 -4.38
CA ASN A 214 0.01 -28.04 -4.27
C ASN A 214 -0.96 -27.28 -3.34
N LEU A 215 -1.48 -27.94 -2.30
CA LEU A 215 -2.35 -27.30 -1.31
C LEU A 215 -1.57 -26.24 -0.53
N ALA A 216 -1.96 -24.99 -0.67
CA ALA A 216 -1.40 -23.85 0.03
C ALA A 216 -2.51 -22.89 0.47
N ILE A 217 -2.39 -22.37 1.70
CA ILE A 217 -3.16 -21.20 2.15
C ILE A 217 -2.16 -20.08 2.38
N ASN A 218 -2.33 -19.00 1.64
CA ASN A 218 -1.51 -17.82 1.70
C ASN A 218 -2.32 -16.66 2.28
N GLY A 219 -1.67 -15.73 2.96
CA GLY A 219 -2.31 -14.53 3.50
C GLY A 219 -1.27 -13.53 4.01
N PHE A 220 -1.67 -12.29 4.23
CA PHE A 220 -0.79 -11.22 4.70
C PHE A 220 -1.10 -10.84 6.14
N GLU A 221 -0.14 -10.21 6.83
CA GLU A 221 -0.39 -9.68 8.17
C GLU A 221 -1.60 -8.75 8.17
N TYR A 222 -2.54 -9.01 9.07
CA TYR A 222 -3.74 -8.20 9.24
C TYR A 222 -3.35 -6.81 9.71
N ARG A 223 -3.80 -5.81 8.97
CA ARG A 223 -3.74 -4.42 9.40
C ARG A 223 -5.15 -3.91 9.55
N ALA A 224 -5.47 -3.44 10.76
CA ALA A 224 -6.77 -2.86 11.03
C ALA A 224 -6.97 -1.64 10.11
N TYR A 225 -8.10 -1.63 9.42
CA TYR A 225 -8.53 -0.48 8.65
C TYR A 225 -8.63 0.77 9.54
N LYS A 226 -8.10 1.89 9.06
CA LYS A 226 -8.05 3.17 9.77
C LYS A 226 -9.06 4.13 9.11
N PRO A 227 -10.25 4.36 9.69
CA PRO A 227 -11.34 5.10 9.01
C PRO A 227 -10.99 6.52 8.56
N GLU A 228 -10.09 7.17 9.28
CA GLU A 228 -9.69 8.57 9.01
C GLU A 228 -8.42 8.65 8.15
N ALA A 229 -7.81 7.52 7.78
CA ALA A 229 -6.59 7.50 6.98
C ALA A 229 -6.91 7.35 5.49
N LEU A 230 -6.06 7.96 4.66
CA LEU A 230 -6.15 7.85 3.20
C LEU A 230 -6.00 6.39 2.73
N ASN A 231 -6.77 6.01 1.71
CA ASN A 231 -6.62 4.78 0.96
C ASN A 231 -5.57 4.98 -0.14
N ILE A 232 -4.44 4.29 -0.02
CA ILE A 232 -3.29 4.49 -0.89
C ILE A 232 -3.05 3.25 -1.74
N ALA A 233 -2.98 3.43 -3.05
CA ALA A 233 -2.51 2.39 -3.96
C ALA A 233 -0.99 2.53 -4.13
N TYR A 234 -0.23 1.55 -3.66
CA TYR A 234 1.23 1.52 -3.77
C TYR A 234 1.65 0.58 -4.88
N ILE A 235 2.10 1.13 -5.99
CA ILE A 235 2.58 0.38 -7.13
C ILE A 235 4.09 0.15 -6.94
N ASN A 236 4.49 -1.11 -6.77
CA ASN A 236 5.88 -1.54 -6.70
C ASN A 236 6.12 -2.63 -7.75
N THR A 237 7.14 -2.43 -8.59
CA THR A 237 7.17 -3.03 -9.92
C THR A 237 8.40 -3.88 -10.22
N ALA A 238 9.29 -4.07 -9.25
CA ALA A 238 10.45 -4.92 -9.46
C ALA A 238 10.03 -6.40 -9.38
N GLU A 239 9.74 -7.02 -10.55
CA GLU A 239 9.44 -8.45 -10.72
C GLU A 239 10.45 -9.38 -10.00
N ASN A 240 11.72 -8.94 -9.90
CA ASN A 240 12.78 -9.69 -9.22
C ASN A 240 12.85 -9.44 -7.70
N ARG A 241 12.23 -8.38 -7.17
CA ARG A 241 12.20 -8.09 -5.73
C ARG A 241 10.98 -8.71 -5.05
N ILE A 242 10.00 -9.17 -5.83
CA ILE A 242 8.77 -9.80 -5.33
C ILE A 242 8.40 -10.97 -6.25
N ARG A 243 9.10 -12.10 -6.08
CA ARG A 243 8.69 -13.35 -6.74
C ARG A 243 7.40 -13.88 -6.12
N ILE A 244 6.48 -14.18 -7.03
CA ILE A 244 5.10 -14.62 -6.82
C ILE A 244 5.00 -15.74 -5.78
N GLY A 245 4.11 -15.54 -4.80
CA GLY A 245 3.87 -16.40 -3.64
C GLY A 245 4.15 -15.70 -2.30
N GLN A 246 4.92 -14.60 -2.31
CA GLN A 246 5.31 -13.85 -1.12
C GLN A 246 5.11 -12.35 -1.37
N ARG A 247 4.04 -11.70 -0.89
CA ARG A 247 4.03 -10.22 -0.83
C ARG A 247 5.11 -9.82 0.18
N ALA A 248 6.25 -9.40 -0.34
CA ALA A 248 7.46 -9.13 0.41
C ALA A 248 7.25 -8.13 1.56
N VAL A 249 7.25 -8.65 2.78
CA VAL A 249 7.82 -7.98 3.94
C VAL A 249 8.64 -9.07 4.64
N ASN A 250 9.97 -9.04 4.49
CA ASN A 250 10.98 -10.04 4.92
C ASN A 250 11.41 -11.14 3.94
N THR A 251 11.44 -10.90 2.64
CA THR A 251 12.41 -11.62 1.78
C THR A 251 13.68 -10.79 1.69
N LYS A 252 14.84 -11.45 1.68
CA LYS A 252 16.18 -10.84 1.53
C LYS A 252 16.36 -9.95 0.28
N ASP A 253 15.34 -9.87 -0.57
CA ASP A 253 15.39 -9.29 -1.92
C ASP A 253 14.56 -7.99 -2.06
N SER A 254 13.79 -7.57 -1.04
CA SER A 254 13.17 -6.23 -1.01
C SER A 254 14.09 -5.23 -0.29
N THR A 255 14.47 -4.15 -0.98
CA THR A 255 15.24 -3.03 -0.40
C THR A 255 14.34 -1.96 0.25
N ASP A 256 13.02 -2.10 0.15
CA ASP A 256 12.04 -1.15 0.69
C ASP A 256 11.60 -1.57 2.11
N THR A 257 12.57 -1.64 3.02
CA THR A 257 12.36 -2.06 4.42
C THR A 257 12.00 -0.92 5.36
N GLU A 258 12.10 0.33 4.90
CA GLU A 258 11.83 1.52 5.72
C GLU A 258 10.59 2.27 5.23
N LEU A 259 10.51 2.62 3.93
CA LEU A 259 9.41 3.45 3.42
C LEU A 259 8.07 2.70 3.41
N LEU A 260 8.02 1.50 2.84
CA LEU A 260 6.78 0.73 2.74
C LEU A 260 6.16 0.45 4.12
N PRO A 261 6.89 -0.08 5.13
CA PRO A 261 6.33 -0.25 6.48
C PRO A 261 5.83 1.06 7.10
N ALA A 262 6.58 2.16 6.92
CA ALA A 262 6.22 3.45 7.47
C ALA A 262 4.93 4.03 6.84
N LEU A 263 4.72 3.82 5.53
CA LEU A 263 3.45 4.14 4.85
C LEU A 263 2.30 3.25 5.34
N MET A 264 2.52 1.94 5.51
CA MET A 264 1.49 1.02 5.99
C MET A 264 1.08 1.31 7.45
N ASP A 265 1.96 1.89 8.25
CA ASP A 265 1.66 2.29 9.63
C ASP A 265 0.74 3.52 9.67
N ARG A 266 0.90 4.46 8.74
CA ARG A 266 0.13 5.71 8.69
C ARG A 266 -1.18 5.60 7.89
N TYR A 267 -1.19 4.83 6.79
CA TYR A 267 -2.29 4.84 5.81
C TYR A 267 -2.99 3.48 5.66
N ASN A 268 -4.09 3.44 4.91
CA ASN A 268 -4.70 2.20 4.42
C ASN A 268 -4.05 1.84 3.07
N LEU A 269 -2.91 1.15 3.12
CA LEU A 269 -2.11 0.85 1.94
C LEU A 269 -2.56 -0.47 1.27
N SER A 270 -2.82 -0.44 -0.03
CA SER A 270 -2.93 -1.64 -0.88
C SER A 270 -1.73 -1.69 -1.83
N ILE A 271 -1.06 -2.84 -1.89
CA ILE A 271 0.09 -3.01 -2.77
C ILE A 271 -0.38 -3.60 -4.10
N PHE A 272 0.01 -2.96 -5.19
CA PHE A 272 -0.31 -3.35 -6.56
C PHE A 272 0.90 -3.95 -7.24
N TYR A 273 0.71 -5.17 -7.75
CA TYR A 273 1.73 -5.98 -8.39
C TYR A 273 1.51 -6.07 -9.90
N PRO A 274 2.57 -6.32 -10.69
CA PRO A 274 2.51 -6.53 -12.13
C PRO A 274 1.30 -7.33 -12.63
N ASP A 275 1.06 -8.48 -12.02
CA ASP A 275 -0.01 -9.42 -12.37
C ASP A 275 -1.42 -8.85 -12.22
N LEU A 276 -1.64 -7.86 -11.36
CA LEU A 276 -2.97 -7.25 -11.14
C LEU A 276 -3.40 -6.30 -12.27
N TYR A 277 -2.48 -5.91 -13.14
CA TYR A 277 -2.74 -4.99 -14.25
C TYR A 277 -2.23 -5.49 -15.61
N THR A 278 -1.84 -6.77 -15.71
CA THR A 278 -1.37 -7.39 -16.96
C THR A 278 -2.43 -7.39 -18.08
N GLU A 279 -3.71 -7.37 -17.73
CA GLU A 279 -4.81 -7.39 -18.69
C GLU A 279 -5.33 -5.99 -19.07
N LEU A 280 -4.86 -4.95 -18.37
CA LEU A 280 -5.35 -3.57 -18.57
C LEU A 280 -4.67 -2.93 -19.77
N VAL A 281 -5.43 -2.47 -20.77
CA VAL A 281 -4.85 -1.90 -22.00
C VAL A 281 -5.31 -0.48 -22.30
N ASP A 282 -6.22 0.08 -21.50
CA ASP A 282 -6.85 1.36 -21.78
C ASP A 282 -7.01 2.26 -20.54
N SER A 283 -7.45 3.50 -20.79
CA SER A 283 -7.68 4.49 -19.76
C SER A 283 -8.89 4.17 -18.88
N VAL A 284 -9.89 3.46 -19.40
CA VAL A 284 -11.13 3.15 -18.65
C VAL A 284 -10.83 2.13 -17.56
N GLY A 285 -10.14 1.05 -17.91
CA GLY A 285 -9.77 -0.02 -16.99
C GLY A 285 -8.85 0.48 -15.87
N VAL A 286 -7.81 1.24 -16.20
CA VAL A 286 -6.86 1.72 -15.16
C VAL A 286 -7.51 2.75 -14.23
N ASN A 287 -8.35 3.65 -14.73
CA ASN A 287 -9.06 4.60 -13.86
C ASN A 287 -10.13 3.91 -13.00
N ALA A 288 -10.77 2.86 -13.51
CA ALA A 288 -11.70 2.03 -12.72
C ALA A 288 -10.98 1.27 -11.61
N LEU A 289 -9.79 0.71 -11.90
CA LEU A 289 -8.97 -0.01 -10.92
C LEU A 289 -8.60 0.88 -9.72
N PHE A 290 -8.19 2.13 -9.98
CA PHE A 290 -7.75 3.05 -8.93
C PHE A 290 -8.86 3.97 -8.39
N LYS A 291 -10.12 3.71 -8.75
CA LYS A 291 -11.25 4.61 -8.44
C LYS A 291 -11.43 4.86 -6.94
N ASP A 292 -11.27 3.83 -6.11
CA ASP A 292 -11.55 3.91 -4.67
C ASP A 292 -10.32 4.33 -3.82
N TYR A 293 -9.21 4.64 -4.49
CA TYR A 293 -7.99 5.15 -3.85
C TYR A 293 -7.93 6.67 -3.91
N ASP A 294 -7.48 7.26 -2.80
CA ASP A 294 -7.30 8.70 -2.63
C ASP A 294 -6.02 9.18 -3.31
N VAL A 295 -4.94 8.40 -3.21
CA VAL A 295 -3.64 8.69 -3.82
C VAL A 295 -3.05 7.41 -4.40
N VAL A 296 -2.42 7.53 -5.57
CA VAL A 296 -1.62 6.47 -6.18
C VAL A 296 -0.14 6.83 -6.04
N VAL A 297 0.64 5.94 -5.43
CA VAL A 297 2.09 6.07 -5.24
C VAL A 297 2.80 5.13 -6.20
N LEU A 298 3.62 5.70 -7.07
CA LEU A 298 4.50 5.00 -8.00
C LEU A 298 5.89 4.96 -7.34
N SER A 299 6.16 3.86 -6.64
CA SER A 299 7.41 3.70 -5.88
C SER A 299 8.60 3.47 -6.81
N ASP A 300 8.41 2.58 -7.76
CA ASP A 300 9.40 2.25 -8.76
C ASP A 300 8.66 1.98 -10.07
N PHE A 301 9.35 2.15 -11.19
CA PHE A 301 8.85 1.72 -12.50
C PHE A 301 9.69 0.56 -13.01
N PRO A 302 9.05 -0.47 -13.59
CA PRO A 302 9.73 -1.50 -14.36
C PRO A 302 10.32 -0.87 -15.63
N GLU A 303 11.12 -1.65 -16.34
CA GLU A 303 11.70 -1.29 -17.64
C GLU A 303 10.70 -0.59 -18.59
N ASP A 304 11.25 0.10 -19.58
CA ASP A 304 10.64 1.09 -20.48
C ASP A 304 9.31 0.73 -21.14
N GLN A 305 9.00 -0.57 -21.21
CA GLN A 305 7.88 -1.14 -21.97
C GLN A 305 6.86 -1.82 -21.08
N ALA A 306 7.04 -1.77 -19.76
CA ALA A 306 6.14 -2.42 -18.87
C ALA A 306 4.80 -1.69 -18.80
N GLN A 307 3.74 -2.49 -18.71
CA GLN A 307 2.37 -2.05 -18.96
C GLN A 307 1.91 -0.94 -18.02
N ILE A 308 2.29 -0.99 -16.75
CA ILE A 308 1.95 0.08 -15.81
C ILE A 308 2.61 1.42 -16.14
N SER A 309 3.84 1.41 -16.69
CA SER A 309 4.51 2.63 -17.16
C SER A 309 3.76 3.28 -18.32
N LEU A 310 3.10 2.47 -19.15
CA LEU A 310 2.23 2.94 -20.23
C LEU A 310 0.86 3.41 -19.73
N LEU A 311 0.29 2.73 -18.73
CA LEU A 311 -1.05 3.01 -18.23
C LEU A 311 -1.08 4.17 -17.22
N ALA A 312 -0.04 4.35 -16.40
CA ALA A 312 0.02 5.38 -15.36
C ALA A 312 -0.17 6.80 -15.94
N ARG A 313 0.18 7.02 -17.21
CA ARG A 313 -0.08 8.28 -17.92
C ARG A 313 -1.57 8.64 -17.97
N TYR A 314 -2.47 7.66 -17.94
CA TYR A 314 -3.92 7.87 -17.95
C TYR A 314 -4.48 8.25 -16.58
N LEU A 315 -3.69 8.12 -15.51
CA LEU A 315 -4.04 8.58 -14.18
C LEU A 315 -3.78 10.09 -14.00
N LEU A 316 -2.92 10.68 -14.83
CA LEU A 316 -2.62 12.11 -14.78
C LEU A 316 -3.87 12.96 -15.04
N GLY A 317 -4.14 13.90 -14.13
CA GLY A 317 -5.36 14.71 -14.17
C GLY A 317 -6.64 13.93 -13.82
N ASN A 318 -6.56 12.64 -13.50
CA ASN A 318 -7.71 11.85 -13.05
C ASN A 318 -7.55 11.37 -11.60
N LYS A 319 -6.31 11.23 -11.12
CA LYS A 319 -5.97 10.80 -9.77
C LYS A 319 -4.79 11.57 -9.20
N PRO A 320 -4.79 11.88 -7.88
CA PRO A 320 -3.59 12.33 -7.20
C PRO A 320 -2.47 11.29 -7.29
N LEU A 321 -1.31 11.72 -7.77
CA LEU A 321 -0.18 10.85 -8.09
C LEU A 321 1.09 11.32 -7.41
N LEU A 322 1.71 10.43 -6.64
CA LEU A 322 3.07 10.59 -6.16
C LEU A 322 3.98 9.66 -6.97
N ASN A 323 4.89 10.22 -7.75
CA ASN A 323 5.93 9.47 -8.43
C ASN A 323 7.24 9.64 -7.67
N LEU A 324 7.82 8.52 -7.22
CA LEU A 324 9.09 8.52 -6.50
C LEU A 324 10.29 8.27 -7.42
N LYS A 325 10.07 8.02 -8.71
CA LYS A 325 11.14 7.73 -9.68
C LYS A 325 11.17 8.78 -10.79
N ALA A 326 12.31 9.45 -10.93
CA ALA A 326 12.49 10.40 -12.02
C ALA A 326 12.72 9.71 -13.38
N HIS A 327 13.33 8.52 -13.35
CA HIS A 327 13.66 7.75 -14.55
C HIS A 327 12.47 6.94 -15.07
N ASN A 328 11.90 7.37 -16.19
CA ASN A 328 11.10 6.51 -17.05
C ASN A 328 11.88 6.30 -18.35
N TYR A 329 12.60 5.19 -18.43
CA TYR A 329 13.34 4.81 -19.62
C TYR A 329 12.29 4.58 -20.73
N GLY A 330 12.45 5.15 -21.93
CA GLY A 330 11.46 4.98 -23.01
C GLY A 330 10.90 6.27 -23.58
N PHE A 331 11.73 6.99 -24.35
CA PHE A 331 11.35 8.20 -25.11
C PHE A 331 10.27 7.99 -26.18
N GLY A 332 9.89 6.74 -26.50
CA GLY A 332 9.00 6.41 -27.62
C GLY A 332 7.56 6.06 -27.26
N GLN A 333 7.31 5.49 -26.07
CA GLN A 333 5.97 5.02 -25.66
C GLN A 333 5.62 5.25 -24.17
N GLY A 334 6.63 5.50 -23.32
CA GLY A 334 6.46 5.79 -21.89
C GLY A 334 6.09 7.26 -21.60
N TRP A 335 5.75 7.54 -20.36
CA TRP A 335 5.49 8.89 -19.87
C TRP A 335 6.81 9.53 -19.42
N ASN A 336 7.35 10.42 -20.26
CA ASN A 336 8.53 11.22 -19.94
C ASN A 336 8.38 12.66 -20.45
N TRP A 337 8.75 13.62 -19.61
CA TRP A 337 8.70 15.05 -19.91
C TRP A 337 10.06 15.72 -19.96
N SER A 338 11.15 15.00 -19.71
CA SER A 338 12.49 15.59 -19.64
C SER A 338 13.56 14.53 -19.88
N VAL A 339 14.76 14.95 -20.27
CA VAL A 339 15.94 14.10 -20.09
C VAL A 339 16.10 13.86 -18.59
N THR A 340 16.22 12.60 -18.21
CA THR A 340 16.42 12.17 -16.83
C THR A 340 17.92 12.03 -16.61
N GLN A 341 18.45 12.54 -15.50
CA GLN A 341 19.85 12.34 -15.12
C GLN A 341 19.89 11.83 -13.69
N ASP A 342 20.61 10.73 -13.48
CA ASP A 342 21.06 10.41 -12.15
C ASP A 342 22.07 11.48 -11.74
N ALA A 343 22.02 11.93 -10.49
CA ALA A 343 23.14 12.68 -9.93
C ALA A 343 24.46 11.86 -10.00
N SER A 344 24.38 10.53 -10.15
CA SER A 344 25.55 9.63 -10.31
C SER A 344 26.28 9.77 -11.64
N GLN A 345 25.62 10.19 -12.73
CA GLN A 345 26.33 10.47 -13.99
C GLN A 345 27.19 11.74 -13.91
N ALA A 346 27.00 12.53 -12.85
CA ALA A 346 27.84 13.65 -12.48
C ALA A 346 28.78 13.31 -11.31
N ASN A 347 29.35 12.10 -11.23
CA ASN A 347 30.44 11.67 -10.32
C ASN A 347 30.29 11.94 -8.80
N GLU A 348 29.20 12.53 -8.32
CA GLU A 348 28.98 12.85 -6.90
C GLU A 348 27.59 12.39 -6.45
N ILE A 349 27.58 11.54 -5.43
CA ILE A 349 26.39 10.88 -4.90
C ILE A 349 25.62 11.90 -4.04
N SER A 350 24.61 12.56 -4.60
CA SER A 350 23.83 13.56 -3.85
C SER A 350 22.88 12.92 -2.84
N LYS A 351 22.91 13.45 -1.60
CA LYS A 351 22.02 13.07 -0.47
C LYS A 351 21.13 14.20 0.00
N THR A 352 21.37 15.41 -0.49
CA THR A 352 20.82 16.64 0.06
C THR A 352 20.06 17.39 -1.02
N LEU A 353 18.83 17.76 -0.72
CA LEU A 353 18.04 18.66 -1.56
C LEU A 353 18.21 20.10 -1.11
N LYS A 354 18.29 21.00 -2.09
CA LYS A 354 18.15 22.44 -1.90
C LYS A 354 16.75 22.85 -2.36
N ILE A 355 15.97 23.39 -1.43
CA ILE A 355 14.63 23.90 -1.69
C ILE A 355 14.75 25.28 -2.34
N ASN A 356 13.99 25.52 -3.40
CA ASN A 356 13.84 26.84 -3.97
C ASN A 356 13.17 27.75 -2.92
N GLN A 357 13.79 28.90 -2.65
CA GLN A 357 13.36 29.84 -1.60
C GLN A 357 11.85 30.18 -1.68
N ALA A 358 11.30 30.27 -2.89
CA ALA A 358 9.90 30.59 -3.12
C ALA A 358 8.92 29.52 -2.56
N PHE A 359 9.41 28.29 -2.35
CA PHE A 359 8.64 27.14 -1.88
C PHE A 359 8.99 26.71 -0.46
N ARG A 360 9.75 27.50 0.31
CA ARG A 360 10.17 27.12 1.67
C ARG A 360 9.00 26.77 2.60
N TYR A 361 7.83 27.38 2.38
CA TYR A 361 6.60 27.16 3.14
C TYR A 361 5.60 26.22 2.45
N HIS A 362 6.04 25.55 1.38
CA HIS A 362 5.22 24.55 0.71
C HIS A 362 4.89 23.42 1.70
N PRO A 363 3.65 22.87 1.70
CA PRO A 363 3.21 21.85 2.67
C PRO A 363 4.11 20.60 2.77
N LEU A 364 4.81 20.29 1.68
CA LEU A 364 5.84 19.23 1.63
C LEU A 364 6.90 19.36 2.72
N PHE A 365 7.23 20.58 3.14
CA PHE A 365 8.27 20.85 4.12
C PHE A 365 7.72 21.09 5.54
N SER A 366 6.43 20.83 5.76
CA SER A 366 5.81 20.98 7.08
C SER A 366 6.47 20.06 8.11
N GLY A 367 6.86 20.63 9.25
CA GLY A 367 7.56 19.88 10.30
C GLY A 367 9.02 19.51 9.98
N LEU A 368 9.51 19.83 8.79
CA LEU A 368 10.93 19.71 8.45
C LEU A 368 11.67 20.98 8.90
N SER A 369 12.97 20.84 9.19
CA SER A 369 13.82 21.97 9.58
C SER A 369 14.95 22.15 8.55
N PRO A 370 14.67 22.75 7.37
CA PRO A 370 15.72 23.09 6.42
C PRO A 370 16.78 23.95 7.08
N ASP A 371 18.04 23.74 6.73
CA ASP A 371 19.14 24.55 7.26
C ASP A 371 19.07 26.03 6.79
N THR A 372 20.06 26.83 7.18
CA THR A 372 20.15 28.24 6.78
C THR A 372 20.24 28.44 5.26
N ASN A 373 20.60 27.41 4.50
CA ASN A 373 20.71 27.40 3.05
C ASN A 373 19.51 26.73 2.35
N ASN A 374 18.42 26.48 3.09
CA ASN A 374 17.23 25.73 2.64
C ASN A 374 17.53 24.30 2.21
N CYS A 375 18.49 23.64 2.85
CA CYS A 375 18.87 22.28 2.53
C CYS A 375 18.24 21.27 3.48
N ILE A 376 17.85 20.11 2.95
CA ILE A 376 17.38 18.94 3.72
C ILE A 376 18.16 17.71 3.26
N THR A 377 18.69 16.96 4.21
CA THR A 377 19.38 15.68 3.95
C THR A 377 18.37 14.54 3.92
N LEU A 378 18.24 13.87 2.78
CA LEU A 378 17.28 12.79 2.58
C LEU A 378 17.80 11.40 2.98
N PHE A 379 19.11 11.22 3.04
CA PHE A 379 19.73 9.92 3.29
C PHE A 379 20.81 10.03 4.36
N ASP A 380 20.70 9.26 5.44
CA ASP A 380 21.71 9.22 6.51
C ASP A 380 23.02 8.59 6.01
N SER A 381 22.89 7.61 5.11
CA SER A 381 24.00 6.95 4.43
C SER A 381 23.57 6.57 3.01
N LEU A 382 24.54 6.25 2.15
CA LEU A 382 24.26 5.66 0.84
C LEU A 382 25.22 4.50 0.64
N VAL A 383 24.76 3.45 -0.02
CA VAL A 383 25.54 2.24 -0.26
C VAL A 383 25.62 1.95 -1.76
N GLY A 384 26.82 1.57 -2.22
CA GLY A 384 27.09 1.31 -3.63
C GLY A 384 27.52 2.57 -4.40
N THR A 385 27.40 2.52 -5.72
CA THR A 385 27.77 3.61 -6.64
C THR A 385 26.59 4.43 -7.14
N GLU A 386 25.38 4.11 -6.68
CA GLU A 386 24.13 4.73 -7.14
C GLU A 386 23.81 5.98 -6.32
N ALA A 387 23.23 7.00 -6.98
CA ALA A 387 22.77 8.20 -6.30
C ALA A 387 21.46 7.94 -5.56
N GLY A 388 21.34 8.45 -4.33
CA GLY A 388 20.07 8.41 -3.60
C GLY A 388 19.01 9.31 -4.21
N ILE A 389 19.42 10.46 -4.74
CA ILE A 389 18.53 11.44 -5.37
C ILE A 389 18.58 11.30 -6.89
N GLN A 390 17.40 11.21 -7.49
CA GLN A 390 17.19 11.23 -8.93
C GLN A 390 16.54 12.56 -9.35
N ALA A 391 16.78 12.98 -10.60
CA ALA A 391 16.28 14.27 -11.05
C ALA A 391 16.06 14.36 -12.57
N LEU A 392 15.29 15.37 -12.96
CA LEU A 392 15.04 15.77 -14.34
C LEU A 392 15.97 16.93 -14.72
N LEU A 393 16.46 16.93 -15.95
CA LEU A 393 17.18 18.08 -16.51
C LEU A 393 16.20 19.21 -16.84
N THR A 394 16.18 20.25 -16.01
CA THR A 394 15.17 21.33 -16.03
C THR A 394 15.03 22.00 -17.40
N GLU A 395 16.14 22.24 -18.10
CA GLU A 395 16.15 22.89 -19.43
C GLU A 395 15.55 22.03 -20.55
N SER A 396 15.44 20.72 -20.35
CA SER A 396 14.89 19.79 -21.33
C SER A 396 13.41 19.46 -21.09
N TYR A 397 12.78 20.13 -20.11
CA TYR A 397 11.40 19.88 -19.76
C TYR A 397 10.45 20.34 -20.86
N VAL A 398 9.58 19.44 -21.32
CA VAL A 398 8.60 19.64 -22.41
C VAL A 398 7.18 19.25 -22.01
N GLY A 399 6.93 19.03 -20.71
CA GLY A 399 5.62 18.65 -20.18
C GLY A 399 4.67 19.83 -19.92
N PRO A 400 3.54 19.58 -19.22
CA PRO A 400 2.62 20.63 -18.78
C PRO A 400 3.27 21.68 -17.88
N GLU A 401 2.62 22.84 -17.69
CA GLU A 401 3.12 23.83 -16.73
C GLU A 401 3.34 23.22 -15.34
N SER A 402 4.56 23.39 -14.80
CA SER A 402 5.00 22.73 -13.58
C SER A 402 5.84 23.66 -12.70
N GLN A 403 5.81 23.38 -11.40
CA GLN A 403 6.60 24.07 -10.39
C GLN A 403 7.84 23.24 -10.06
N MET A 404 9.03 23.85 -10.19
CA MET A 404 10.31 23.23 -9.85
C MET A 404 10.67 23.60 -8.40
N ILE A 405 10.35 22.69 -7.48
CA ILE A 405 10.32 22.98 -6.03
C ILE A 405 11.70 22.81 -5.39
N ALA A 406 12.44 21.75 -5.75
CA ALA A 406 13.75 21.47 -5.18
C ALA A 406 14.69 20.77 -6.15
N SER A 407 15.98 21.03 -5.97
CA SER A 407 17.09 20.48 -6.76
C SER A 407 18.05 19.72 -5.86
N PRO A 408 18.80 18.74 -6.37
CA PRO A 408 19.98 18.24 -5.67
C PRO A 408 20.94 19.40 -5.38
N LEU A 409 21.49 19.49 -4.17
CA LEU A 409 22.30 20.62 -3.72
C LEU A 409 23.49 20.90 -4.66
N GLU A 410 24.16 19.82 -5.09
CA GLU A 410 25.34 19.88 -5.95
C GLU A 410 24.98 20.16 -7.43
N PHE A 411 23.70 20.04 -7.82
CA PHE A 411 23.25 20.07 -9.21
C PHE A 411 22.02 20.98 -9.41
N PRO A 412 22.16 22.32 -9.32
CA PRO A 412 21.03 23.25 -9.41
C PRO A 412 20.37 23.33 -10.80
N GLY A 413 20.99 22.77 -11.84
CA GLY A 413 20.37 22.64 -13.17
C GLY A 413 19.34 21.50 -13.26
N LEU A 414 19.28 20.66 -12.24
CA LEU A 414 18.36 19.51 -12.16
C LEU A 414 17.19 19.81 -11.22
N THR A 415 16.06 19.15 -11.45
CA THR A 415 14.89 19.21 -10.57
C THR A 415 14.55 17.82 -10.04
N SER A 416 14.56 17.66 -8.71
CA SER A 416 14.23 16.39 -8.05
C SER A 416 12.83 16.40 -7.43
N ILE A 417 12.33 17.57 -7.01
CA ILE A 417 10.93 17.74 -6.63
C ILE A 417 10.23 18.65 -7.64
N GLN A 418 9.22 18.10 -8.30
CA GLN A 418 8.39 18.80 -9.28
C GLN A 418 6.92 18.59 -8.97
N GLU A 419 6.12 19.65 -9.13
CA GLU A 419 4.66 19.58 -9.01
C GLU A 419 3.97 20.02 -10.30
N ILE A 420 2.88 19.32 -10.66
CA ILE A 420 1.87 19.82 -11.61
C ILE A 420 0.54 19.87 -10.86
N ASN A 421 0.02 21.09 -10.72
CA ASN A 421 -1.15 21.38 -9.89
C ASN A 421 -2.29 22.09 -10.64
N SER A 422 -2.25 22.07 -11.97
CA SER A 422 -3.31 22.63 -12.83
C SER A 422 -4.69 22.01 -12.61
N GLN A 423 -4.76 20.83 -11.98
CA GLN A 423 -5.98 20.19 -11.49
C GLN A 423 -5.82 19.81 -10.01
N PRO A 424 -6.34 20.63 -9.06
CA PRO A 424 -6.11 20.45 -7.62
C PRO A 424 -6.63 19.13 -7.03
N GLU A 425 -7.69 18.57 -7.60
CA GLU A 425 -8.25 17.25 -7.25
C GLU A 425 -7.45 16.05 -7.79
N ALA A 426 -6.49 16.28 -8.70
CA ALA A 426 -5.70 15.24 -9.35
C ALA A 426 -4.26 15.68 -9.61
N LYS A 427 -3.65 16.31 -8.59
CA LYS A 427 -2.28 16.84 -8.66
C LYS A 427 -1.28 15.71 -8.89
N TYR A 428 -0.17 16.08 -9.54
CA TYR A 428 0.98 15.22 -9.70
C TYR A 428 2.17 15.79 -8.94
N LEU A 429 2.88 14.92 -8.21
CA LEU A 429 4.14 15.24 -7.58
C LEU A 429 5.20 14.20 -7.95
N LEU A 430 6.38 14.68 -8.34
CA LEU A 430 7.61 13.91 -8.42
C LEU A 430 8.47 14.21 -7.19
N ILE A 431 8.99 13.16 -6.54
CA ILE A 431 10.11 13.24 -5.59
C ILE A 431 11.11 12.18 -6.04
N GLY A 432 12.15 12.57 -6.79
CA GLY A 432 13.08 11.61 -7.37
C GLY A 432 13.99 10.95 -6.33
N LEU A 433 13.66 9.72 -5.94
CA LEU A 433 14.40 8.87 -5.02
C LEU A 433 14.80 7.57 -5.71
N SER A 434 16.02 7.11 -5.48
CA SER A 434 16.44 5.76 -5.89
C SER A 434 15.86 4.71 -4.94
N SER A 435 15.12 3.76 -5.52
CA SER A 435 14.48 2.65 -4.78
C SER A 435 15.48 1.71 -4.10
N GLU A 436 16.72 1.70 -4.59
CA GLU A 436 17.85 0.93 -4.06
C GLU A 436 18.34 1.48 -2.72
N GLN A 437 17.98 2.74 -2.41
CA GLN A 437 18.44 3.46 -1.23
C GLN A 437 17.34 3.66 -0.17
N TYR A 438 16.13 3.13 -0.38
CA TYR A 438 14.99 3.34 0.54
C TYR A 438 15.28 2.92 1.98
N GLN A 439 16.01 1.82 2.18
CA GLN A 439 16.45 1.38 3.52
C GLN A 439 17.37 2.39 4.26
N TYR A 440 17.84 3.44 3.60
CA TYR A 440 18.73 4.47 4.17
C TYR A 440 18.09 5.85 4.22
N LEU A 441 16.78 5.95 3.99
CA LEU A 441 16.04 7.21 4.12
C LEU A 441 16.15 7.75 5.54
N SER A 442 16.42 9.05 5.65
CA SER A 442 16.38 9.75 6.93
C SER A 442 14.93 9.92 7.41
N GLN A 443 14.75 10.28 8.68
CA GLN A 443 13.42 10.62 9.21
C GLN A 443 12.79 11.82 8.49
N ASP A 444 13.60 12.81 8.09
CA ASP A 444 13.14 13.96 7.31
C ASP A 444 12.65 13.53 5.92
N ALA A 445 13.28 12.53 5.30
CA ALA A 445 12.82 12.01 4.01
C ALA A 445 11.51 11.24 4.14
N LEU A 446 11.36 10.42 5.18
CA LEU A 446 10.08 9.75 5.46
C LEU A 446 8.96 10.78 5.70
N GLN A 447 9.25 11.81 6.50
CA GLN A 447 8.30 12.89 6.76
C GLN A 447 7.96 13.71 5.50
N LEU A 448 8.94 13.95 4.62
CA LEU A 448 8.70 14.57 3.30
C LEU A 448 7.74 13.74 2.46
N VAL A 449 7.92 12.40 2.41
CA VAL A 449 7.00 11.51 1.68
C VAL A 449 5.62 11.47 2.32
N PHE A 450 5.52 11.49 3.65
CA PHE A 450 4.22 11.61 4.34
C PHE A 450 3.51 12.91 4.00
N ASN A 451 4.23 14.04 4.06
CA ASN A 451 3.67 15.34 3.70
C ASN A 451 3.22 15.36 2.23
N ALA A 452 3.94 14.67 1.34
CA ALA A 452 3.55 14.52 -0.06
C ALA A 452 2.24 13.76 -0.22
N VAL A 453 2.11 12.61 0.43
CA VAL A 453 0.87 11.80 0.40
C VAL A 453 -0.30 12.58 0.97
N ASP A 454 -0.14 13.19 2.15
CA ASP A 454 -1.18 14.00 2.80
C ASP A 454 -1.57 15.21 1.93
N TYR A 455 -0.59 15.91 1.36
CA TYR A 455 -0.83 17.06 0.48
C TYR A 455 -1.59 16.65 -0.80
N LEU A 456 -1.22 15.53 -1.42
CA LEU A 456 -1.93 15.00 -2.59
C LEU A 456 -3.36 14.57 -2.26
N GLY A 457 -3.61 14.06 -1.06
CA GLY A 457 -4.95 13.75 -0.57
C GLY A 457 -5.84 15.00 -0.36
N THR A 458 -5.27 16.20 -0.32
CA THR A 458 -6.05 17.44 -0.28
C THR A 458 -6.54 17.86 -1.66
N LYS A 459 -7.67 18.58 -1.72
CA LYS A 459 -8.19 19.19 -2.96
C LYS A 459 -7.70 20.63 -3.18
N THR A 460 -6.66 21.04 -2.46
CA THR A 460 -6.07 22.38 -2.47
C THR A 460 -4.67 22.33 -3.08
N PHE A 461 -4.18 23.43 -3.63
CA PHE A 461 -2.80 23.50 -4.12
C PHE A 461 -2.05 24.70 -3.53
N PHE A 462 -0.73 24.62 -3.50
CA PHE A 462 0.11 25.73 -3.09
C PHE A 462 0.34 26.68 -4.27
N ALA A 463 -0.21 27.89 -4.17
CA ALA A 463 0.07 28.95 -5.12
C ALA A 463 1.31 29.75 -4.67
N LEU A 464 2.17 30.14 -5.60
CA LEU A 464 3.24 31.08 -5.27
C LEU A 464 2.63 32.45 -4.92
N PRO A 465 2.94 33.00 -3.74
CA PRO A 465 2.39 34.29 -3.30
C PRO A 465 3.16 35.47 -3.92
N ASP A 466 2.45 36.57 -4.18
CA ASP A 466 3.03 37.87 -4.55
C ASP A 466 3.40 38.72 -3.30
N PHE A 467 3.69 38.05 -2.19
CA PHE A 467 4.09 38.64 -0.90
C PHE A 467 5.08 37.71 -0.20
N GLU A 468 5.74 38.20 0.85
CA GLU A 468 6.65 37.39 1.64
C GLU A 468 5.84 36.48 2.59
N MET A 469 5.88 35.18 2.31
CA MET A 469 5.20 34.16 3.11
C MET A 469 5.97 33.91 4.41
N THR A 470 5.25 33.59 5.49
CA THR A 470 5.82 33.13 6.77
C THR A 470 5.23 31.78 7.16
N ALA A 471 5.76 31.17 8.23
CA ALA A 471 5.22 29.90 8.72
C ALA A 471 3.78 30.02 9.26
N GLN A 472 3.32 31.24 9.54
CA GLN A 472 1.99 31.52 10.09
C GLN A 472 1.11 32.33 9.14
N GLY A 473 1.61 32.78 7.99
CA GLY A 473 0.84 33.60 7.07
C GLY A 473 1.72 34.47 6.19
N ALA A 474 1.76 35.78 6.44
CA ALA A 474 2.46 36.72 5.57
C ALA A 474 3.15 37.83 6.35
N ILE A 475 4.19 38.41 5.74
CA ILE A 475 4.72 39.72 6.08
C ILE A 475 4.60 40.62 4.84
N VAL A 476 4.05 41.82 5.04
CA VAL A 476 3.71 42.74 3.94
C VAL A 476 4.23 44.14 4.21
N SER A 477 4.59 44.84 3.15
CA SER A 477 5.12 46.21 3.15
C SER A 477 4.42 47.15 2.16
N THR A 478 3.50 46.64 1.33
CA THR A 478 2.70 47.46 0.40
C THR A 478 1.21 47.13 0.51
N LEU A 479 0.34 48.03 0.05
CA LEU A 479 -1.09 47.79 -0.04
C LEU A 479 -1.37 46.59 -0.95
N ASN A 480 -0.66 46.45 -2.07
CA ASN A 480 -0.87 45.34 -2.99
C ASN A 480 -0.52 44.00 -2.35
N GLU A 481 0.59 43.90 -1.61
CA GLU A 481 0.95 42.71 -0.84
C GLU A 481 -0.10 42.39 0.22
N LEU A 482 -0.62 43.39 0.94
CA LEU A 482 -1.70 43.19 1.91
C LEU A 482 -2.97 42.64 1.24
N LYS A 483 -3.33 43.16 0.07
CA LYS A 483 -4.48 42.65 -0.69
C LYS A 483 -4.28 41.21 -1.13
N ALA A 484 -3.08 40.89 -1.61
CA ALA A 484 -2.72 39.54 -2.03
C ALA A 484 -2.74 38.57 -0.84
N ALA A 485 -2.13 38.94 0.29
CA ALA A 485 -2.10 38.12 1.51
C ALA A 485 -3.50 37.87 2.07
N LEU A 486 -4.34 38.92 2.17
CA LEU A 486 -5.73 38.76 2.61
C LEU A 486 -6.54 37.89 1.65
N SER A 487 -6.10 37.77 0.39
CA SER A 487 -6.80 37.03 -0.65
C SER A 487 -6.28 35.64 -0.93
N TYR A 488 -5.18 35.26 -0.29
CA TYR A 488 -4.50 34.01 -0.52
C TYR A 488 -5.26 32.84 0.12
N ASP A 489 -5.32 31.70 -0.58
CA ASP A 489 -5.87 30.46 -0.04
C ASP A 489 -4.79 29.72 0.77
N TYR A 490 -4.82 29.92 2.09
CA TYR A 490 -3.92 29.22 3.02
C TYR A 490 -4.33 27.76 3.30
N GLY A 491 -5.38 27.24 2.65
CA GLY A 491 -5.90 25.89 2.90
C GLY A 491 -4.85 24.79 2.74
N ALA A 492 -3.94 24.93 1.77
CA ALA A 492 -2.84 23.99 1.56
C ALA A 492 -1.89 23.92 2.77
N MET A 493 -1.69 25.02 3.51
CA MET A 493 -0.82 25.10 4.67
C MET A 493 -1.48 24.60 5.97
N GLN A 494 -2.79 24.30 5.94
CA GLN A 494 -3.55 23.77 7.09
C GLN A 494 -3.43 24.60 8.39
N LEU A 495 -3.35 25.92 8.28
CA LEU A 495 -3.20 26.81 9.43
C LEU A 495 -4.52 26.96 10.23
N GLU A 496 -4.45 26.88 11.56
CA GLU A 496 -5.59 27.19 12.45
C GLU A 496 -5.80 28.69 12.63
N GLU A 497 -4.73 29.47 12.56
CA GLU A 497 -4.71 30.94 12.63
C GLU A 497 -3.73 31.45 11.57
N VAL A 498 -4.17 32.41 10.77
CA VAL A 498 -3.33 33.13 9.80
C VAL A 498 -2.88 34.45 10.44
N VAL A 499 -1.57 34.70 10.43
CA VAL A 499 -0.96 35.95 10.92
C VAL A 499 -0.43 36.73 9.74
N ILE A 500 -0.90 37.97 9.58
CA ILE A 500 -0.39 38.92 8.60
C ILE A 500 0.32 40.05 9.37
N GLU A 501 1.63 40.12 9.22
CA GLU A 501 2.50 41.12 9.84
C GLU A 501 2.70 42.31 8.91
N LEU A 502 2.39 43.52 9.38
CA LEU A 502 2.53 44.75 8.62
C LEU A 502 3.84 45.43 8.98
N LEU A 503 4.71 45.59 7.99
CA LEU A 503 5.84 46.51 8.02
C LEU A 503 5.36 47.94 7.79
N ASP A 504 6.20 48.93 8.08
CA ASP A 504 5.94 50.31 7.64
C ASP A 504 5.71 50.34 6.12
N ASN A 505 4.58 50.94 5.72
CA ASN A 505 4.11 50.90 4.33
C ASN A 505 5.09 51.65 3.41
N LYS A 506 5.45 51.03 2.29
CA LYS A 506 6.39 51.54 1.28
C LYS A 506 5.70 52.24 0.10
N ASP A 507 4.36 52.29 0.06
CA ASP A 507 3.65 53.04 -0.96
C ASP A 507 3.85 54.57 -0.72
N GLU A 508 3.56 55.40 -1.72
CA GLU A 508 3.84 56.85 -1.69
C GLU A 508 3.23 57.57 -0.48
N GLU A 509 2.06 57.11 -0.01
CA GLU A 509 1.33 57.71 1.12
C GLU A 509 1.82 57.22 2.49
N ALA A 510 2.75 56.24 2.55
CA ALA A 510 3.25 55.60 3.77
C ALA A 510 2.14 55.06 4.71
N VAL A 511 0.98 54.71 4.13
CA VAL A 511 -0.17 54.13 4.82
C VAL A 511 -0.84 53.06 3.96
N TYR A 512 -1.38 52.02 4.58
CA TYR A 512 -2.20 51.02 3.92
C TYR A 512 -3.61 51.58 3.65
N LEU A 513 -3.81 52.20 2.48
CA LEU A 513 -5.07 52.84 2.10
C LEU A 513 -6.05 51.82 1.47
N LEU A 514 -6.97 51.27 2.26
CA LEU A 514 -7.92 50.21 1.84
C LEU A 514 -9.04 50.67 0.88
N SER A 515 -9.05 51.96 0.50
CA SER A 515 -10.07 52.65 -0.29
C SER A 515 -11.44 52.81 0.38
N ASN A 516 -12.23 53.77 -0.10
CA ASN A 516 -13.58 54.08 0.42
C ASN A 516 -14.63 53.01 0.11
N LYS A 517 -14.33 52.07 -0.79
CA LYS A 517 -15.22 50.95 -1.11
C LYS A 517 -14.97 49.72 -0.22
N GLY A 518 -13.95 49.80 0.63
CA GLY A 518 -13.44 48.68 1.42
C GLY A 518 -12.77 47.60 0.58
N LEU A 519 -11.98 46.75 1.26
CA LEU A 519 -11.39 45.57 0.63
C LEU A 519 -12.36 44.39 0.68
N ILE A 520 -12.57 43.72 -0.46
CA ILE A 520 -13.31 42.45 -0.52
C ILE A 520 -12.41 41.34 0.03
N PHE A 521 -12.89 40.65 1.07
CA PHE A 521 -12.22 39.53 1.74
C PHE A 521 -12.44 38.21 0.99
N PRO A 522 -11.40 37.40 0.79
CA PRO A 522 -11.58 35.99 0.43
C PRO A 522 -12.04 35.07 1.55
N GLN A 523 -12.51 33.91 1.08
CA GLN A 523 -13.29 32.93 1.81
C GLN A 523 -12.35 31.87 2.40
N THR A 524 -12.68 31.41 3.62
CA THR A 524 -12.07 30.30 4.38
C THR A 524 -10.84 30.62 5.23
N PHE A 525 -11.03 31.44 6.27
CA PHE A 525 -10.11 31.47 7.41
C PHE A 525 -10.80 30.88 8.64
N LYS A 526 -10.06 30.14 9.46
CA LYS A 526 -10.48 29.88 10.84
C LYS A 526 -10.29 31.17 11.63
N ASP A 527 -9.07 31.47 12.10
CA ASP A 527 -8.78 32.75 12.76
C ASP A 527 -7.81 33.60 11.92
N LEU A 528 -7.99 34.91 11.92
CA LEU A 528 -7.09 35.88 11.27
C LEU A 528 -6.58 36.89 12.30
N TYR A 529 -5.27 37.11 12.28
CA TYR A 529 -4.59 38.10 13.10
C TYR A 529 -3.78 39.07 12.24
N LEU A 530 -4.15 40.35 12.29
CA LEU A 530 -3.41 41.44 11.64
C LEU A 530 -2.59 42.17 12.71
N LYS A 531 -1.25 42.16 12.61
CA LYS A 531 -0.40 42.81 13.62
C LYS A 531 0.71 43.65 12.99
N ALA A 532 1.22 44.62 13.73
CA ALA A 532 2.50 45.24 13.39
C ALA A 532 3.63 44.20 13.51
N ALA A 533 4.56 44.21 12.56
CA ALA A 533 5.81 43.48 12.69
C ALA A 533 6.70 44.11 13.78
N ASP A 534 7.62 43.34 14.35
CA ASP A 534 8.44 43.77 15.48
C ASP A 534 9.20 45.08 15.18
N GLY A 535 8.97 46.09 16.02
CA GLY A 535 9.61 47.41 15.90
C GLY A 535 9.02 48.35 14.84
N GLN A 536 7.96 47.95 14.13
CA GLN A 536 7.29 48.75 13.09
C GLN A 536 6.08 49.51 13.65
N GLN A 537 5.65 50.57 12.96
CA GLN A 537 4.46 51.37 13.30
C GLN A 537 3.57 51.59 12.08
N PRO A 538 3.06 50.51 11.45
CA PRO A 538 2.24 50.60 10.27
C PRO A 538 0.94 51.38 10.55
N LYS A 539 0.52 52.15 9.56
CA LYS A 539 -0.72 52.93 9.59
C LYS A 539 -1.72 52.36 8.61
N LEU A 540 -2.92 52.05 9.09
CA LEU A 540 -4.00 51.51 8.28
C LEU A 540 -5.14 52.54 8.17
N VAL A 541 -5.63 52.75 6.95
CA VAL A 541 -6.63 53.77 6.65
C VAL A 541 -7.73 53.20 5.76
N GLY A 542 -8.98 53.38 6.18
CA GLY A 542 -10.17 52.90 5.49
C GLY A 542 -10.89 51.80 6.28
N SER A 543 -11.90 51.20 5.67
CA SER A 543 -12.78 50.21 6.31
C SER A 543 -12.67 48.84 5.65
N PHE A 544 -12.80 47.78 6.44
CA PHE A 544 -13.08 46.44 5.93
C PHE A 544 -14.59 46.30 5.66
N SER A 545 -14.97 45.61 4.60
CA SER A 545 -16.39 45.40 4.26
C SER A 545 -16.60 44.04 3.61
N SER A 546 -17.77 43.40 3.84
CA SER A 546 -18.15 42.16 3.14
C SER A 546 -19.59 42.24 2.65
N THR A 547 -19.83 41.78 1.41
CA THR A 547 -21.17 41.65 0.82
C THR A 547 -21.85 40.32 1.12
N ASN A 548 -21.11 39.31 1.57
CA ASN A 548 -21.59 37.94 1.83
C ASN A 548 -21.24 37.44 3.26
N GLY A 549 -20.98 38.35 4.19
CA GLY A 549 -20.51 38.03 5.55
C GLY A 549 -19.01 37.70 5.60
N MET A 550 -18.39 37.83 6.78
CA MET A 550 -17.00 37.41 6.98
C MET A 550 -16.96 35.90 7.19
N LYS A 551 -16.22 35.16 6.37
CA LYS A 551 -15.91 33.73 6.60
C LYS A 551 -14.64 33.59 7.45
N VAL A 552 -14.59 34.34 8.55
CA VAL A 552 -13.53 34.31 9.56
C VAL A 552 -14.20 34.02 10.90
N ARG A 553 -13.73 33.02 11.63
CA ARG A 553 -14.24 32.67 12.97
C ARG A 553 -13.86 33.73 14.01
N LYS A 554 -12.61 34.24 13.97
CA LYS A 554 -12.13 35.34 14.82
C LYS A 554 -11.20 36.27 14.05
N PHE A 555 -11.42 37.57 14.18
CA PHE A 555 -10.51 38.61 13.67
C PHE A 555 -9.87 39.36 14.83
N ARG A 556 -8.54 39.47 14.82
CA ARG A 556 -7.75 40.21 15.82
C ARG A 556 -6.89 41.24 15.13
N VAL A 557 -6.70 42.37 15.81
CA VAL A 557 -5.79 43.43 15.37
C VAL A 557 -4.93 43.89 16.56
N ASP A 558 -3.62 44.03 16.36
CA ASP A 558 -2.69 44.51 17.40
C ASP A 558 -1.59 45.41 16.84
N GLY A 559 -1.15 46.40 17.62
CA GLY A 559 -0.03 47.28 17.29
C GLY A 559 -0.20 48.18 16.06
N LEU A 560 -1.39 48.24 15.45
CA LEU A 560 -1.65 49.08 14.27
C LEU A 560 -2.05 50.51 14.65
N GLY A 561 -1.49 51.50 13.95
CA GLY A 561 -1.96 52.88 14.01
C GLY A 561 -3.16 53.08 13.08
N PHE A 562 -4.28 53.56 13.60
CA PHE A 562 -5.44 53.92 12.77
C PHE A 562 -5.43 55.43 12.50
N VAL A 563 -5.45 55.82 11.22
CA VAL A 563 -5.57 57.24 10.83
C VAL A 563 -6.94 57.48 10.23
N VAL A 564 -7.69 58.40 10.82
CA VAL A 564 -8.99 58.85 10.29
C VAL A 564 -8.71 59.94 9.25
N LEU A 565 -8.90 59.63 7.97
CA LEU A 565 -8.89 60.63 6.89
C LEU A 565 -10.31 61.15 6.64
N ASP A 566 -10.88 61.89 7.60
CA ASP A 566 -11.93 62.87 7.29
C ASP A 566 -11.92 63.99 8.34
N SER A 567 -11.73 65.22 7.87
CA SER A 567 -11.88 66.47 8.62
C SER A 567 -13.30 66.74 9.13
N THR A 568 -14.26 65.81 8.97
CA THR A 568 -15.66 66.01 9.40
C THR A 568 -16.30 64.85 10.18
N ARG A 569 -15.58 63.76 10.46
CA ARG A 569 -16.12 62.66 11.29
C ARG A 569 -15.09 62.18 12.32
N THR A 570 -15.17 62.79 13.49
CA THR A 570 -14.77 62.15 14.75
C THR A 570 -15.64 60.93 14.99
N GLU A 571 -15.01 59.85 15.47
CA GLU A 571 -15.61 58.57 15.93
C GLU A 571 -15.54 57.43 14.91
N TYR A 572 -14.51 56.59 15.07
CA TYR A 572 -14.60 55.18 14.76
C TYR A 572 -15.28 54.49 15.96
N ASP A 573 -16.50 53.99 15.76
CA ASP A 573 -16.97 52.86 16.53
C ASP A 573 -16.39 51.59 15.90
N ALA A 574 -15.50 50.93 16.62
CA ALA A 574 -15.21 49.52 16.37
C ALA A 574 -16.45 48.72 16.79
N VAL A 575 -17.08 48.02 15.84
CA VAL A 575 -18.02 46.93 16.11
C VAL A 575 -17.42 45.63 15.60
#